data_AF-A0A9W6CDF1-F1
#
_entry.id   AF-A0A9W6CDF1-F1
#
_cell.length_a   1.000
_cell.length_b   1.000
_cell.length_c   1.000
_cell.angle_alpha   90.00
_cell.angle_beta   90.00
_cell.angle_gamma   90.00
#
_symmetry.space_group_name_H-M   'P 1'
#
loop_
_entity.id
_entity.type
_entity.pdbx_description
1 polymer ?
#
loop_
_entity_poly.entity_id
_entity_poly.type
_entity_poly.pdbx_seq_one_letter_code
_entity_poly.pdbx_strand_id
1 'polypeptide(L)'
;MKRFAMLSERLQESISFGYFMAVWLMSAVVLMLLNYLTVNSRILEFLIKSTWGVFLFLVPVCPQNLVFRYGRENCRLFIRVLAVMMIGLYGIAFFSV
;
A
#
# COMPACT_ATOMS: atom_id res chain seq x y z
N MET A 1 -15.92 12.70 1.06
CA MET A 1 -15.45 11.34 1.45
C MET A 1 -16.28 10.18 0.88
N LYS A 2 -17.62 10.17 0.94
CA LYS A 2 -18.45 9.07 0.38
C LYS A 2 -18.24 8.74 -1.11
N ARG A 3 -17.94 9.76 -1.93
CA ARG A 3 -17.71 9.60 -3.38
C ARG A 3 -16.45 8.79 -3.72
N PHE A 4 -15.39 8.94 -2.92
CA PHE A 4 -14.15 8.18 -3.10
C PHE A 4 -14.30 6.72 -2.68
N ALA A 5 -15.06 6.44 -1.61
CA ALA A 5 -15.39 5.08 -1.20
C ALA A 5 -16.23 4.33 -2.25
N MET A 6 -17.18 5.04 -2.87
CA MET A 6 -18.03 4.48 -3.93
C MET A 6 -17.25 4.28 -5.24
N LEU A 7 -16.25 5.14 -5.52
CA LEU A 7 -15.34 4.96 -6.65
C LEU A 7 -14.38 3.79 -6.41
N SER A 8 -13.87 3.62 -5.17
CA SER A 8 -13.00 2.49 -4.82
C SER A 8 -13.75 1.16 -4.88
N GLU A 9 -15.02 1.11 -4.45
CA GLU A 9 -15.83 -0.11 -4.58
C GLU A 9 -16.05 -0.52 -6.04
N ARG A 10 -16.34 0.44 -6.95
CA ARG A 10 -16.49 0.16 -8.38
C ARG A 10 -15.18 -0.18 -9.10
N LEU A 11 -14.07 0.44 -8.69
CA LEU A 11 -12.74 0.12 -9.24
C LEU A 11 -12.31 -1.30 -8.82
N GLN A 12 -12.69 -1.70 -7.62
CA GLN A 12 -12.39 -3.00 -7.01
C GLN A 12 -13.22 -4.15 -7.61
N GLU A 13 -14.35 -3.85 -8.26
CA GLU A 13 -15.14 -4.83 -9.04
C GLU A 13 -14.58 -5.11 -10.44
N SER A 14 -13.78 -4.21 -11.01
CA SER A 14 -13.27 -4.31 -12.38
C SER A 14 -11.78 -4.66 -12.48
N ILE A 15 -11.00 -4.33 -11.45
CA ILE A 15 -9.56 -4.61 -11.38
C ILE A 15 -9.28 -5.44 -10.13
N SER A 16 -8.74 -6.64 -10.32
CA SER A 16 -8.40 -7.50 -9.18
C SER A 16 -7.34 -6.81 -8.31
N PHE A 17 -7.48 -6.90 -6.99
CA PHE A 17 -6.47 -6.42 -6.05
C PHE A 17 -5.07 -6.92 -6.40
N GLY A 18 -4.99 -8.19 -6.84
CA GLY A 18 -3.76 -8.81 -7.31
C GLY A 18 -3.14 -8.10 -8.52
N TYR A 19 -3.95 -7.66 -9.48
CA TYR A 19 -3.47 -6.89 -10.63
C TYR A 19 -2.93 -5.53 -10.20
N PHE A 20 -3.65 -4.81 -9.34
CA PHE A 20 -3.19 -3.51 -8.85
C PHE A 20 -1.90 -3.64 -8.02
N MET A 21 -1.83 -4.67 -7.17
CA MET A 21 -0.62 -5.05 -6.44
C MET A 21 0.56 -5.33 -7.37
N ALA A 22 0.34 -6.13 -8.41
CA ALA A 22 1.39 -6.47 -9.37
C ALA A 22 1.90 -5.23 -10.10
N VAL A 23 1.00 -4.35 -10.55
CA VAL A 23 1.37 -3.09 -11.21
C VAL A 23 2.15 -2.18 -10.27
N TRP A 24 1.67 -2.02 -9.03
CA TRP A 24 2.38 -1.23 -8.03
C TRP A 24 3.77 -1.80 -7.75
N LEU A 25 3.89 -3.11 -7.54
CA LEU A 25 5.16 -3.76 -7.21
C LEU A 25 6.15 -3.67 -8.37
N MET A 26 5.70 -3.85 -9.61
CA MET A 26 6.53 -3.64 -10.80
C MET A 26 6.99 -2.19 -10.91
N SER A 27 6.09 -1.22 -10.68
CA SER A 27 6.46 0.20 -10.70
C SER A 27 7.44 0.57 -9.59
N ALA A 28 7.26 0.03 -8.38
CA ALA A 28 8.13 0.26 -7.23
C ALA A 28 9.53 -0.33 -7.45
N VAL A 29 9.62 -1.52 -8.07
CA VAL A 29 10.90 -2.13 -8.44
C VAL A 29 11.64 -1.28 -9.47
N VAL A 30 10.95 -0.83 -10.52
CA VAL A 30 11.56 0.04 -11.56
C VAL A 30 12.03 1.36 -10.95
N LEU A 31 11.21 1.98 -10.10
CA LEU A 31 11.56 3.24 -9.40
C LEU A 31 12.73 3.06 -8.43
N MET A 32 12.78 1.96 -7.68
CA MET A 32 13.92 1.65 -6.80
C MET A 32 15.19 1.41 -7.61
N LEU A 33 15.10 0.69 -8.73
CA LEU A 33 16.24 0.42 -9.61
C LEU A 33 16.78 1.71 -10.23
N LEU A 34 15.89 2.59 -10.72
CA LEU A 34 16.25 3.91 -11.21
C LEU A 34 16.92 4.74 -10.12
N ASN A 35 16.32 4.79 -8.92
CA ASN A 35 16.91 5.51 -7.81
C ASN A 35 18.31 4.98 -7.48
N TYR A 36 18.51 3.66 -7.43
CA TYR A 36 19.81 3.06 -7.17
C TYR A 36 20.85 3.40 -8.25
N LEU A 37 20.46 3.40 -9.52
CA LEU A 37 21.37 3.61 -10.65
C LEU A 37 21.69 5.09 -10.92
N THR A 38 20.81 6.03 -10.57
CA THR A 38 20.98 7.45 -10.94
C THR A 38 21.25 8.36 -9.75
N VAL A 39 20.35 8.41 -8.77
CA VAL A 39 20.36 9.44 -7.72
C VAL A 39 20.95 8.91 -6.40
N ASN A 40 20.77 7.62 -6.14
CA ASN A 40 21.06 6.92 -4.89
C ASN A 40 20.55 7.68 -3.66
N SER A 41 19.31 8.21 -3.75
CA SER A 41 18.73 9.05 -2.70
C SER A 41 17.90 8.22 -1.73
N ARG A 42 18.23 8.33 -0.43
CA ARG A 42 17.49 7.71 0.67
C ARG A 42 16.05 8.25 0.79
N ILE A 43 15.85 9.51 0.44
CA ILE A 43 14.53 10.17 0.51
C ILE A 43 13.58 9.58 -0.54
N LEU A 44 14.09 9.37 -1.76
CA LEU A 44 13.32 8.72 -2.83
C LEU A 44 12.99 7.27 -2.47
N GLU A 45 13.95 6.53 -1.93
CA GLU A 45 13.72 5.17 -1.46
C GLU A 45 12.64 5.11 -0.37
N PHE A 46 12.67 6.03 0.60
CA PHE A 46 11.64 6.15 1.62
C PHE A 46 10.26 6.46 1.02
N LEU A 47 10.17 7.41 0.08
CA LEU A 47 8.91 7.76 -0.58
C LEU A 47 8.31 6.58 -1.37
N ILE A 48 9.14 5.80 -2.07
CA ILE A 48 8.70 4.62 -2.82
C ILE A 48 8.20 3.52 -1.87
N LYS A 49 8.89 3.29 -0.74
CA LYS A 49 8.45 2.28 0.26
C LYS A 49 7.20 2.73 1.03
N SER A 50 7.14 4.02 1.38
CA SER A 50 6.04 4.64 2.14
C SER A 50 4.74 4.70 1.33
N THR A 51 4.81 4.90 0.01
CA THR A 51 3.62 4.99 -0.85
C THR A 51 2.74 3.74 -0.75
N TRP A 52 3.32 2.56 -0.51
CA TRP A 52 2.55 1.35 -0.26
C TRP A 52 1.70 1.41 1.01
N GLY A 53 2.33 1.84 2.11
CA GLY A 53 1.67 1.96 3.41
C GLY A 53 0.55 3.00 3.35
N VAL A 54 0.79 4.15 2.72
CA VAL A 54 -0.23 5.18 2.53
C VAL A 54 -1.40 4.67 1.67
N PHE A 55 -1.10 3.88 0.64
CA PHE A 55 -2.12 3.32 -0.23
C PHE A 55 -3.03 2.32 0.50
N LEU A 56 -2.44 1.38 1.25
CA LEU A 56 -3.19 0.43 2.08
C LEU A 56 -4.03 1.11 3.18
N PHE A 57 -3.57 2.26 3.68
CA PHE A 57 -4.31 3.05 4.66
C PHE A 57 -5.57 3.69 4.06
N LEU A 58 -5.44 4.31 2.88
CA LEU A 58 -6.53 4.99 2.19
C LEU A 58 -7.55 4.02 1.58
N VAL A 59 -7.05 2.97 0.92
CA VAL A 59 -7.86 1.96 0.25
C VAL A 59 -7.51 0.59 0.86
N PRO A 60 -8.11 0.25 2.01
CA PRO A 60 -7.89 -1.05 2.64
C PRO A 60 -8.58 -2.13 1.82
N VAL A 61 -7.81 -2.80 0.95
CA VAL A 61 -8.33 -3.86 0.08
C VAL A 61 -8.34 -5.18 0.83
N CYS A 62 -9.51 -5.58 1.29
CA CYS A 62 -9.71 -6.86 1.97
C CYS A 62 -9.86 -8.01 0.97
N PRO A 63 -8.97 -9.01 0.97
CA PRO A 63 -9.17 -10.22 0.18
C PRO A 63 -10.34 -11.04 0.75
N GLN A 64 -11.13 -11.65 -0.13
CA GLN A 64 -12.38 -12.34 0.24
C GLN A 64 -12.17 -13.43 1.31
N ASN A 65 -11.04 -14.13 1.27
CA ASN A 65 -10.68 -15.16 2.27
C ASN A 65 -10.56 -14.61 3.70
N LEU A 66 -10.06 -13.38 3.86
CA LEU A 66 -9.95 -12.72 5.17
C LEU A 66 -11.28 -12.13 5.63
N VAL A 67 -12.11 -11.65 4.68
CA VAL A 67 -13.47 -11.19 4.98
C VAL A 67 -14.33 -12.32 5.51
N PHE A 68 -14.24 -13.51 4.92
CA PHE A 68 -14.99 -14.69 5.34
C PHE A 68 -14.60 -15.15 6.76
N ARG A 69 -13.33 -14.99 7.14
CA ARG A 69 -12.81 -15.48 8.41
C ARG A 69 -12.94 -14.49 9.59
N TYR A 70 -12.80 -13.19 9.33
CA TYR A 70 -12.75 -12.16 10.39
C TYR A 70 -13.90 -11.16 10.35
N GLY A 71 -14.70 -11.14 9.28
CA GLY A 71 -15.71 -10.11 9.04
C GLY A 71 -15.13 -8.87 8.35
N ARG A 72 -15.98 -8.19 7.57
CA ARG A 72 -15.57 -7.08 6.68
C ARG A 72 -15.03 -5.86 7.43
N GLU A 73 -15.53 -5.56 8.62
CA GLU A 73 -15.06 -4.43 9.43
C GLU A 73 -13.71 -4.70 10.09
N ASN A 74 -13.54 -5.86 10.72
CA ASN A 74 -12.30 -6.23 11.38
C ASN A 74 -11.14 -6.39 10.39
N CYS A 75 -11.40 -6.95 9.20
CA CYS A 75 -10.38 -7.00 8.15
C CYS A 75 -9.92 -5.58 7.73
N ARG A 76 -10.87 -4.65 7.60
CA ARG A 76 -10.56 -3.27 7.18
C ARG A 76 -9.72 -2.54 8.23
N LEU A 77 -10.05 -2.75 9.51
CA LEU A 77 -9.26 -2.27 10.65
C LEU A 77 -7.85 -2.90 10.68
N PHE A 78 -7.75 -4.21 10.49
CA PHE A 78 -6.48 -4.92 10.48
C PHE A 78 -5.53 -4.39 9.40
N ILE A 79 -6.02 -4.22 8.17
CA ILE A 79 -5.21 -3.67 7.07
C ILE A 79 -4.76 -2.24 7.36
N ARG A 80 -5.62 -1.40 7.96
CA ARG A 80 -5.24 -0.04 8.35
C ARG A 80 -4.17 -0.02 9.43
N VAL A 81 -4.27 -0.87 10.45
CA VAL A 81 -3.26 -0.99 11.51
C VAL A 81 -1.93 -1.45 10.92
N LEU A 82 -1.96 -2.44 10.02
CA LEU A 82 -0.79 -2.96 9.33
C LEU A 82 -0.14 -1.89 8.43
N ALA A 83 -0.95 -1.07 7.76
CA ALA A 83 -0.50 0.07 6.98
C ALA A 83 0.19 1.13 7.85
N VAL A 84 -0.38 1.48 9.00
CA VAL A 84 0.23 2.43 9.96
C VAL A 84 1.55 1.88 10.51
N MET A 85 1.59 0.60 10.88
CA MET A 85 2.83 -0.05 11.31
C MET A 85 3.91 -0.01 10.22
N MET A 86 3.56 -0.32 8.97
CA MET A 86 4.48 -0.25 7.83
C MET A 86 5.07 1.15 7.67
N ILE A 87 4.23 2.19 7.66
CA ILE A 87 4.68 3.59 7.55
C ILE A 87 5.62 3.94 8.72
N GLY A 88 5.24 3.56 9.95
CA GLY A 88 6.08 3.79 11.13
C GLY A 88 7.43 3.09 11.06
N LEU A 89 7.45 1.82 10.64
CA LEU A 89 8.65 1.00 10.55
C LEU A 89 9.60 1.50 9.45
N TYR A 90 9.07 1.92 8.30
CA TYR A 90 9.87 2.59 7.27
C TYR A 90 10.37 3.96 7.72
N GLY A 91 9.57 4.69 8.50
CA GLY A 91 9.98 5.96 9.09
C GLY A 91 11.15 5.78 10.05
N ILE A 92 11.07 4.80 10.95
CA ILE A 92 12.15 4.47 11.87
C ILE A 92 13.40 4.01 11.10
N ALA A 93 13.24 3.15 10.09
CA ALA A 93 14.34 2.68 9.24
C ALA A 93 15.06 3.81 8.48
N PHE A 94 14.36 4.91 8.17
CA PHE A 94 14.96 6.10 7.58
C PHE A 94 15.84 6.87 8.58
N PHE A 95 15.47 6.90 9.86
CA PHE A 95 16.21 7.61 10.92
C PHE A 95 17.32 6.77 11.58
N SER A 96 17.30 5.44 11.42
CA SER A 96 18.23 4.52 12.11
C SER A 96 19.56 4.26 11.39
N VAL A 97 19.91 5.02 10.34
CA VAL A 97 21.16 4.86 9.53
C VAL A 97 21.75 6.21 9.14
#